data_AF-K2AQU4-F1
#
_entry.id   AF-K2AQU4-F1
#
_cell.length_a   1.000
_cell.length_b   1.000
_cell.length_c   1.000
_cell.angle_alpha   90.00
_cell.angle_beta   90.00
_cell.angle_gamma   90.00
#
_symmetry.space_group_name_H-M   'P 1'
#
loop_
_entity.id
_entity.type
_entity.pdbx_description
1 polymer ?
#
loop_
_entity_poly.entity_id
_entity_poly.type
_entity_poly.pdbx_seq_one_letter_code
_entity_poly.pdbx_strand_id
1 'polypeptide(L)'
;MSKSRKDIVREDIPKPKPNELSLLNLPNNLLLIPKGKTESVSITSFFKENEITQVMGVLSNTCTTLHTLFQPSLTELADKAAAKLLEHVLKGEKQAVIDILNKYKHPALLFLFRKAIAKDYSGRTINASPYQAALGAEDTDMLVMMETYFDKITDGRKQALKQYKEQFPNGVKNARCDFNFRPLITVIKNDIFANHQPNETTKKELQKFQDYFTPKATDVIKTGKHFNMNALIKAFEIYNQNYGSGSWWSEDQSSLFWRQVIGYLQRLVPACYAQAFCQGLYNVVEEKKPLVRDFKLDNGAVYYPLDRDHTSLLGKDFGVYSFGCGRRERECGQGGCSNALKKLCPAKAAELRKFKTRLILDHRSQGCQIVRYV
;
A
#
# COMPACT_ATOMS: atom_id res chain seq x y z
N MET A 1 -1.69 41.24 23.69
CA MET A 1 -2.86 41.99 23.19
C MET A 1 -3.14 41.57 21.76
N SER A 2 -4.14 40.73 21.52
CA SER A 2 -4.58 40.34 20.18
C SER A 2 -5.52 41.41 19.62
N LYS A 3 -5.26 41.89 18.41
CA LYS A 3 -6.27 42.64 17.65
C LYS A 3 -7.16 41.64 16.93
N SER A 4 -8.46 41.75 17.18
CA SER A 4 -9.54 40.99 16.56
C SER A 4 -9.57 41.24 15.05
N ARG A 5 -9.86 40.20 14.28
CA ARG A 5 -9.90 40.17 12.81
C ARG A 5 -11.14 40.85 12.20
N LYS A 6 -11.79 41.77 12.95
CA LYS A 6 -13.05 42.42 12.56
C LYS A 6 -12.94 43.88 12.14
N ASP A 7 -11.77 44.51 12.24
CA ASP A 7 -11.66 45.97 12.10
C ASP A 7 -10.95 46.44 10.81
N ILE A 8 -11.09 45.70 9.70
CA ILE A 8 -10.73 46.21 8.37
C ILE A 8 -11.97 46.17 7.49
N VAL A 9 -12.93 47.04 7.80
CA VAL A 9 -13.90 47.50 6.82
C VAL A 9 -13.30 48.76 6.21
N ARG A 10 -12.74 48.65 5.00
CA ARG A 10 -12.46 49.83 4.17
C ARG A 10 -13.81 50.36 3.70
N GLU A 11 -14.22 51.52 4.19
CA GLU A 11 -15.44 52.22 3.77
C GLU A 11 -15.36 52.83 2.35
N ASP A 12 -14.22 52.74 1.67
CA ASP A 12 -14.03 53.24 0.32
C ASP A 12 -14.04 52.13 -0.75
N ILE A 13 -15.07 51.28 -0.78
CA ILE A 13 -15.34 50.44 -1.96
C ILE A 13 -16.28 51.25 -2.87
N PRO A 14 -15.80 51.78 -4.01
CA PRO A 14 -16.67 52.47 -4.95
C PRO A 14 -17.83 51.56 -5.36
N LYS A 15 -19.06 52.07 -5.27
CA LYS A 15 -20.25 51.34 -5.76
C LYS A 15 -20.01 50.96 -7.23
N PRO A 16 -20.18 49.69 -7.62
CA PRO A 16 -19.93 49.26 -8.99
C PRO A 16 -20.83 50.05 -9.94
N LYS A 17 -20.24 50.56 -11.03
CA LYS A 17 -20.97 51.26 -12.09
C LYS A 17 -22.02 50.29 -12.68
N PRO A 18 -23.21 50.77 -13.09
CA PRO A 18 -24.33 49.91 -13.48
C PRO A 18 -24.06 48.92 -14.64
N ASN A 19 -22.94 49.06 -15.36
CA ASN A 19 -22.60 48.28 -16.55
C ASN A 19 -21.28 47.46 -16.44
N GLU A 20 -20.71 47.30 -15.24
CA GLU A 20 -19.51 46.46 -15.08
C GLU A 20 -19.90 45.00 -14.80
N LEU A 21 -19.80 44.16 -15.83
CA LEU A 21 -19.94 42.71 -15.72
C LEU A 21 -18.75 42.14 -14.93
N SER A 22 -18.99 41.77 -13.67
CA SER A 22 -18.03 41.04 -12.84
C SER A 22 -18.16 39.53 -13.06
N LEU A 23 -17.04 38.82 -12.96
CA LEU A 23 -17.00 37.35 -12.96
C LEU A 23 -17.93 36.76 -11.88
N LEU A 24 -18.12 37.45 -10.76
CA LEU A 24 -19.00 37.04 -9.66
C LEU A 24 -20.50 37.14 -10.00
N ASN A 25 -20.84 37.88 -11.07
CA ASN A 25 -22.21 38.02 -11.54
C ASN A 25 -22.57 36.94 -12.58
N LEU A 26 -21.62 36.10 -12.99
CA LEU A 26 -21.88 35.02 -13.93
C LEU A 26 -22.63 33.86 -13.24
N PRO A 27 -23.64 33.27 -13.89
CA PRO A 27 -24.27 32.04 -13.46
C PRO A 27 -23.26 30.91 -13.18
N ASN A 28 -23.47 30.17 -12.10
CA ASN A 28 -22.57 29.08 -11.68
C ASN A 28 -22.32 28.04 -12.78
N ASN A 29 -23.30 27.77 -13.64
CA ASN A 29 -23.18 26.82 -14.75
C ASN A 29 -22.26 27.30 -15.90
N LEU A 30 -22.00 28.62 -16.01
CA LEU A 30 -21.00 29.17 -16.92
C LEU A 30 -19.60 29.15 -16.31
N LEU A 31 -19.49 29.17 -14.99
CA LEU A 31 -18.22 29.06 -14.27
C LEU A 31 -17.75 27.60 -14.12
N LEU A 32 -18.68 26.68 -13.86
CA LEU A 32 -18.42 25.27 -13.59
C LEU A 32 -19.51 24.40 -14.22
N ILE A 33 -19.11 23.35 -14.96
CA ILE A 33 -20.08 22.38 -15.50
C ILE A 33 -20.79 21.66 -14.34
N PRO A 34 -22.14 21.73 -14.27
CA PRO A 34 -22.90 20.98 -13.27
C PRO A 34 -22.69 19.47 -13.43
N LYS A 35 -22.59 18.76 -12.30
CA LYS A 35 -22.44 17.31 -12.28
C LYS A 35 -23.57 16.63 -13.08
N GLY A 36 -23.19 15.74 -14.01
CA GLY A 36 -24.14 14.99 -14.85
C GLY A 36 -24.53 15.66 -16.17
N LYS A 37 -23.99 16.83 -16.51
CA LYS A 37 -24.16 17.44 -17.84
C LYS A 37 -22.89 17.26 -18.67
N THR A 38 -23.02 16.62 -19.84
CA THR A 38 -21.92 16.37 -20.79
C THR A 38 -21.84 17.40 -21.90
N GLU A 39 -22.85 18.26 -22.07
CA GLU A 39 -23.01 19.16 -23.22
C GLU A 39 -23.00 20.66 -22.85
N SER A 40 -22.44 21.04 -21.70
CA SER A 40 -22.36 22.46 -21.32
C SER A 40 -20.94 22.99 -21.44
N VAL A 41 -20.78 24.19 -22.01
CA VAL A 41 -19.52 24.93 -22.04
C VAL A 41 -19.42 25.76 -20.75
N SER A 42 -18.29 25.65 -20.05
CA SER A 42 -17.96 26.53 -18.91
C SER A 42 -16.57 27.14 -19.11
N ILE A 43 -16.24 28.18 -18.36
CA ILE A 43 -14.87 28.74 -18.34
C ILE A 43 -13.86 27.65 -17.97
N THR A 44 -14.23 26.75 -17.04
CA THR A 44 -13.32 25.68 -16.59
C THR A 44 -13.08 24.60 -17.63
N SER A 45 -13.98 24.38 -18.59
CA SER A 45 -13.78 23.37 -19.65
C SER A 45 -12.75 23.75 -20.71
N PHE A 46 -12.28 25.01 -20.72
CA PHE A 46 -11.19 25.45 -21.60
C PHE A 46 -9.80 25.05 -21.11
N PHE A 47 -9.67 24.61 -19.85
CA PHE A 47 -8.39 24.22 -19.25
C PHE A 47 -8.17 22.72 -19.32
N LYS A 48 -6.91 22.30 -19.47
CA LYS A 48 -6.53 20.88 -19.32
C LYS A 48 -6.75 20.43 -17.87
N GLU A 49 -6.93 19.14 -17.63
CA GLU A 49 -7.23 18.59 -16.29
C GLU A 49 -6.17 18.93 -15.21
N ASN A 50 -4.90 19.11 -15.60
CA ASN A 50 -3.85 19.57 -14.68
C ASN A 50 -3.93 21.09 -14.41
N GLU A 51 -4.38 21.88 -15.37
CA GLU A 51 -4.54 23.34 -15.26
C GLU A 51 -5.82 23.68 -14.50
N ILE A 52 -6.89 22.91 -14.70
CA ILE A 52 -8.21 23.16 -14.10
C ILE A 52 -8.14 23.14 -12.57
N THR A 53 -7.38 22.20 -11.99
CA THR A 53 -7.22 22.07 -10.54
C THR A 53 -6.47 23.28 -9.98
N GLN A 54 -5.48 23.78 -10.71
CA GLN A 54 -4.73 24.98 -10.32
C GLN A 54 -5.60 26.23 -10.41
N VAL A 55 -6.32 26.41 -11.51
CA VAL A 55 -7.19 27.57 -11.74
C VAL A 55 -8.32 27.59 -10.70
N MET A 56 -9.03 26.47 -10.52
CA MET A 56 -10.05 26.35 -9.48
C MET A 56 -9.49 26.60 -8.08
N GLY A 57 -8.29 26.09 -7.77
CA GLY A 57 -7.64 26.30 -6.48
C GLY A 57 -7.28 27.77 -6.22
N VAL A 58 -6.78 28.47 -7.24
CA VAL A 58 -6.49 29.92 -7.14
C VAL A 58 -7.78 30.71 -6.94
N LEU A 59 -8.79 30.47 -7.78
CA LEU A 59 -10.09 31.15 -7.71
C LEU A 59 -10.83 30.86 -6.40
N SER A 60 -10.72 29.64 -5.87
CA SER A 60 -11.29 29.25 -4.57
C SER A 60 -10.72 30.06 -3.41
N ASN A 61 -9.50 30.59 -3.54
CA ASN A 61 -8.86 31.39 -2.50
C ASN A 61 -9.11 32.90 -2.62
N THR A 62 -9.79 33.37 -3.67
CA THR A 62 -10.01 34.82 -3.85
C THR A 62 -11.23 35.34 -3.11
N CYS A 63 -12.32 34.57 -3.01
CA CYS A 63 -13.53 34.99 -2.28
C CYS A 63 -14.40 33.80 -1.84
N THR A 64 -15.30 34.03 -0.87
CA THR A 64 -16.18 33.00 -0.29
C THR A 64 -17.14 32.36 -1.32
N THR A 65 -17.60 33.13 -2.31
CA THR A 65 -18.50 32.63 -3.36
C THR A 65 -17.81 31.61 -4.25
N LEU A 66 -16.65 31.96 -4.80
CA LEU A 66 -15.85 31.04 -5.62
C LEU A 66 -15.27 29.89 -4.79
N HIS A 67 -14.97 30.14 -3.50
CA HIS A 67 -14.61 29.09 -2.57
C HIS A 67 -15.70 28.02 -2.50
N THR A 68 -16.93 28.43 -2.15
CA THR A 68 -18.09 27.53 -2.03
C THR A 68 -18.40 26.82 -3.35
N LEU A 69 -18.25 27.52 -4.48
CA LEU A 69 -18.52 26.97 -5.81
C LEU A 69 -17.53 25.89 -6.22
N PHE A 70 -16.22 26.12 -6.05
CA PHE A 70 -15.18 25.21 -6.55
C PHE A 70 -14.72 24.14 -5.55
N GLN A 71 -14.93 24.33 -4.24
CA GLN A 71 -14.48 23.36 -3.23
C GLN A 71 -15.02 21.93 -3.41
N PRO A 72 -16.30 21.70 -3.79
CA PRO A 72 -16.79 20.36 -4.03
C PRO A 72 -16.02 19.63 -5.13
N SER A 73 -15.75 20.29 -6.26
CA SER A 73 -14.98 19.72 -7.38
C SER A 73 -13.52 19.49 -7.01
N LEU A 74 -12.89 20.44 -6.32
CA LEU A 74 -11.52 20.29 -5.82
C LEU A 74 -11.40 19.11 -4.84
N THR A 75 -12.41 18.92 -3.98
CA THR A 75 -12.47 17.79 -3.05
C THR A 75 -12.62 16.47 -3.79
N GLU A 76 -13.54 16.39 -4.77
CA GLU A 76 -13.73 15.17 -5.57
C GLU A 76 -12.46 14.79 -6.35
N LEU A 77 -11.77 15.76 -6.96
CA LEU A 77 -10.51 15.53 -7.66
C LEU A 77 -9.41 15.05 -6.71
N ALA A 78 -9.33 15.63 -5.52
CA ALA A 78 -8.35 15.23 -4.52
C ALA A 78 -8.65 13.82 -3.96
N ASP A 79 -9.92 13.45 -3.80
CA ASP A 79 -10.32 12.10 -3.38
C ASP A 79 -9.98 11.05 -4.44
N LYS A 80 -10.26 11.34 -5.72
CA LYS A 80 -9.86 10.48 -6.85
C LYS A 80 -8.33 10.31 -6.91
N ALA A 81 -7.59 11.40 -6.74
CA ALA A 81 -6.13 11.36 -6.71
C ALA A 81 -5.59 10.56 -5.52
N ALA A 82 -6.19 10.70 -4.33
CA ALA A 82 -5.82 9.93 -3.14
C ALA A 82 -6.12 8.43 -3.30
N ALA A 83 -7.24 8.07 -3.92
CA ALA A 83 -7.58 6.68 -4.23
C ALA A 83 -6.58 6.05 -5.20
N LYS A 84 -6.25 6.76 -6.29
CA LYS A 84 -5.24 6.32 -7.26
C LYS A 84 -3.86 6.19 -6.63
N LEU A 85 -3.47 7.18 -5.82
CA LEU A 85 -2.20 7.17 -5.09
C LEU A 85 -2.13 5.98 -4.11
N LEU A 86 -3.21 5.70 -3.39
CA LEU A 86 -3.30 4.54 -2.50
C LEU A 86 -3.11 3.24 -3.30
N GLU A 87 -3.77 3.09 -4.44
CA GLU A 87 -3.61 1.92 -5.30
C GLU A 87 -2.16 1.70 -5.74
N HIS A 88 -1.47 2.73 -6.21
CA HIS A 88 -0.05 2.63 -6.60
C HIS A 88 0.86 2.27 -5.41
N VAL A 89 0.56 2.77 -4.21
CA VAL A 89 1.29 2.37 -2.99
C VAL A 89 1.08 0.89 -2.68
N LEU A 90 -0.16 0.41 -2.74
CA LEU A 90 -0.49 -1.00 -2.49
C LEU A 90 0.16 -1.95 -3.51
N LYS A 91 0.33 -1.48 -4.74
CA LYS A 91 1.03 -2.19 -5.82
C LYS A 91 2.55 -2.04 -5.78
N GLY A 92 3.10 -1.24 -4.86
CA GLY A 92 4.54 -1.04 -4.73
C GLY A 92 5.18 -0.25 -5.89
N GLU A 93 4.38 0.55 -6.60
CA GLU A 93 4.78 1.29 -7.80
C GLU A 93 5.38 2.66 -7.44
N LYS A 94 6.59 2.62 -6.85
CA LYS A 94 7.25 3.82 -6.30
C LYS A 94 7.34 5.00 -7.28
N GLN A 95 7.64 4.74 -8.56
CA GLN A 95 7.76 5.82 -9.55
C GLN A 95 6.41 6.47 -9.86
N ALA A 96 5.35 5.67 -10.06
CA ALA A 96 4.01 6.21 -10.29
C ALA A 96 3.52 7.05 -9.10
N VAL A 97 3.85 6.64 -7.87
CA VAL A 97 3.62 7.44 -6.66
C VAL A 97 4.34 8.78 -6.77
N ILE A 98 5.65 8.79 -7.08
CA ILE A 98 6.43 10.03 -7.26
C ILE A 98 5.82 10.94 -8.33
N ASP A 99 5.44 10.38 -9.47
CA ASP A 99 4.88 11.14 -10.60
C ASP A 99 3.57 11.82 -10.21
N ILE A 100 2.68 11.11 -9.48
CA ILE A 100 1.47 11.69 -8.91
C ILE A 100 1.83 12.80 -7.94
N LEU A 101 2.76 12.58 -7.01
CA LEU A 101 3.13 13.60 -6.02
C LEU A 101 3.69 14.86 -6.70
N ASN A 102 4.58 14.71 -7.68
CA ASN A 102 5.17 15.86 -8.38
C ASN A 102 4.15 16.66 -9.20
N LYS A 103 3.01 16.05 -9.59
CA LYS A 103 1.94 16.74 -10.31
C LYS A 103 1.20 17.76 -9.44
N TYR A 104 1.18 17.60 -8.10
CA TYR A 104 0.44 18.49 -7.21
C TYR A 104 1.38 19.45 -6.48
N LYS A 105 0.97 20.72 -6.31
CA LYS A 105 1.75 21.71 -5.53
C LYS A 105 1.87 21.36 -4.04
N HIS A 106 0.92 20.61 -3.50
CA HIS A 106 0.92 20.14 -2.10
C HIS A 106 0.71 18.61 -2.03
N PRO A 107 1.70 17.82 -2.50
CA PRO A 107 1.56 16.37 -2.69
C PRO A 107 1.17 15.62 -1.43
N ALA A 108 1.70 16.06 -0.29
CA ALA A 108 1.49 15.38 0.98
C ALA A 108 0.09 15.60 1.56
N LEU A 109 -0.76 16.48 0.99
CA LEU A 109 -2.20 16.51 1.28
C LEU A 109 -2.90 15.20 0.87
N LEU A 110 -2.45 14.59 -0.23
CA LEU A 110 -3.05 13.39 -0.78
C LEU A 110 -2.79 12.15 0.08
N PHE A 111 -1.61 12.06 0.71
CA PHE A 111 -1.26 10.88 1.51
C PHE A 111 -1.29 11.08 3.04
N LEU A 112 -1.24 12.30 3.57
CA LEU A 112 -1.32 12.57 5.02
C LEU A 112 -2.71 12.96 5.51
N PHE A 113 -3.67 13.27 4.64
CA PHE A 113 -4.94 13.82 5.10
C PHE A 113 -6.17 13.16 4.48
N ARG A 114 -6.01 12.34 3.44
CA ARG A 114 -7.11 11.61 2.82
C ARG A 114 -6.94 10.11 3.01
N LYS A 115 -8.02 9.46 3.43
CA LYS A 115 -8.17 8.00 3.40
C LYS A 115 -9.00 7.66 2.18
N ALA A 116 -8.65 6.55 1.53
CA ALA A 116 -9.40 6.00 0.42
C ALA A 116 -9.54 4.50 0.61
N ILE A 117 -10.32 3.87 -0.28
CA ILE A 117 -10.48 2.42 -0.33
C ILE A 117 -9.87 1.94 -1.64
N ALA A 118 -8.95 0.99 -1.57
CA ALA A 118 -8.36 0.35 -2.73
C ALA A 118 -8.06 -1.13 -2.44
N LYS A 119 -7.76 -1.87 -3.50
CA LYS A 119 -7.33 -3.27 -3.42
C LYS A 119 -5.87 -3.42 -3.81
N ASP A 120 -5.19 -4.33 -3.15
CA ASP A 120 -3.85 -4.76 -3.57
C ASP A 120 -3.90 -5.95 -4.54
N TYR A 121 -2.73 -6.45 -4.98
CA TYR A 121 -2.65 -7.60 -5.89
C TYR A 121 -3.21 -8.90 -5.31
N SER A 122 -3.34 -9.01 -3.99
CA SER A 122 -3.91 -10.19 -3.32
C SER A 122 -5.44 -10.10 -3.21
N GLY A 123 -6.05 -9.00 -3.65
CA GLY A 123 -7.49 -8.75 -3.57
C GLY A 123 -7.96 -8.24 -2.20
N ARG A 124 -7.05 -7.91 -1.27
CA ARG A 124 -7.42 -7.36 0.04
C ARG A 124 -7.96 -5.96 -0.11
N THR A 125 -9.08 -5.67 0.55
CA THR A 125 -9.62 -4.32 0.62
C THR A 125 -8.97 -3.55 1.77
N ILE A 126 -8.35 -2.41 1.46
CA ILE A 126 -7.63 -1.58 2.42
C ILE A 126 -8.27 -0.21 2.46
N ASN A 127 -8.69 0.23 3.64
CA ASN A 127 -9.22 1.56 3.91
C ASN A 127 -8.23 2.34 4.77
N ALA A 128 -7.37 3.10 4.10
CA ALA A 128 -6.25 3.78 4.72
C ALA A 128 -5.86 5.01 3.90
N SER A 129 -5.06 5.89 4.51
CA SER A 129 -4.28 6.83 3.71
C SER A 129 -3.16 6.10 2.97
N PRO A 130 -2.61 6.65 1.88
CA PRO A 130 -1.43 6.08 1.23
C PRO A 130 -0.23 5.92 2.17
N TYR A 131 -0.01 6.83 3.13
CA TYR A 131 1.06 6.65 4.12
C TYR A 131 0.79 5.50 5.11
N GLN A 132 -0.45 5.38 5.59
CA GLN A 132 -0.88 4.24 6.43
C GLN A 132 -0.77 2.91 5.69
N ALA A 133 -1.06 2.89 4.39
CA ALA A 133 -0.89 1.72 3.55
C ALA A 133 0.59 1.32 3.39
N ALA A 134 1.49 2.27 3.15
CA ALA A 134 2.93 2.00 3.10
C ALA A 134 3.45 1.44 4.45
N LEU A 135 2.95 1.98 5.57
CA LEU A 135 3.23 1.48 6.92
C LEU A 135 2.73 0.03 7.10
N GLY A 136 1.47 -0.25 6.74
CA GLY A 136 0.87 -1.58 6.87
C GLY A 136 1.49 -2.64 5.96
N ALA A 137 2.01 -2.23 4.80
CA ALA A 137 2.79 -3.08 3.90
C ALA A 137 4.25 -3.28 4.34
N GLU A 138 4.73 -2.51 5.32
CA GLU A 138 6.14 -2.44 5.73
C GLU A 138 7.08 -2.06 4.56
N ASP A 139 6.60 -1.20 3.66
CA ASP A 139 7.37 -0.71 2.53
C ASP A 139 8.28 0.46 2.95
N THR A 140 9.39 0.12 3.58
CA THR A 140 10.40 1.05 4.09
C THR A 140 10.89 2.03 3.03
N ASP A 141 11.11 1.56 1.80
CA ASP A 141 11.64 2.36 0.71
C ASP A 141 10.61 3.37 0.19
N MET A 142 9.33 3.00 0.19
CA MET A 142 8.22 3.91 -0.09
C MET A 142 8.08 4.95 1.03
N LEU A 143 8.21 4.53 2.29
CA LEU A 143 8.15 5.43 3.45
C LEU A 143 9.29 6.45 3.46
N VAL A 144 10.53 6.03 3.16
CA VAL A 144 11.68 6.97 3.04
C VAL A 144 11.38 8.02 1.98
N MET A 145 10.85 7.60 0.82
CA MET A 145 10.49 8.52 -0.26
C MET A 145 9.40 9.50 0.20
N MET A 146 8.35 9.01 0.85
CA MET A 146 7.26 9.85 1.36
C MET A 146 7.74 10.86 2.41
N GLU A 147 8.68 10.48 3.30
CA GLU A 147 9.25 11.38 4.32
C GLU A 147 9.83 12.67 3.71
N THR A 148 10.41 12.59 2.51
CA THR A 148 11.00 13.76 1.81
C THR A 148 9.99 14.87 1.47
N TYR A 149 8.70 14.56 1.54
CA TYR A 149 7.61 15.51 1.30
C TYR A 149 6.99 16.04 2.59
N PHE A 150 7.29 15.47 3.76
CA PHE A 150 6.68 15.89 5.03
C PHE A 150 7.16 17.28 5.43
N ASP A 151 8.43 17.60 5.16
CA ASP A 151 9.02 18.91 5.47
C ASP A 151 8.47 20.04 4.58
N LYS A 152 7.83 19.69 3.47
CA LYS A 152 7.20 20.64 2.55
C LYS A 152 5.79 21.04 3.00
N ILE A 153 5.30 20.52 4.13
CA ILE A 153 3.97 20.85 4.68
C ILE A 153 4.10 21.29 6.14
N THR A 154 3.43 22.40 6.47
CA THR A 154 3.14 22.81 7.85
C THR A 154 2.54 21.65 8.66
N ASP A 155 3.17 21.29 9.78
CA ASP A 155 2.79 20.15 10.62
C ASP A 155 2.86 18.75 9.93
N GLY A 156 3.52 18.61 8.77
CA GLY A 156 3.57 17.35 8.02
C GLY A 156 4.08 16.17 8.85
N ARG A 157 5.20 16.34 9.57
CA ARG A 157 5.75 15.30 10.47
C ARG A 157 4.81 14.97 11.63
N LYS A 158 4.11 15.96 12.19
CA LYS A 158 3.11 15.76 13.27
C LYS A 158 1.94 14.92 12.77
N GLN A 159 1.49 15.16 11.55
CA GLN A 159 0.41 14.39 10.92
C GLN A 159 0.85 12.97 10.57
N ALA A 160 2.07 12.80 10.05
CA ALA A 160 2.65 11.47 9.84
C ALA A 160 2.76 10.68 11.17
N LEU A 161 3.16 11.33 12.28
CA LEU A 161 3.20 10.69 13.59
C LEU A 161 1.79 10.28 14.08
N LYS A 162 0.78 11.13 13.86
CA LYS A 162 -0.61 10.81 14.17
C LYS A 162 -1.06 9.56 13.40
N GLN A 163 -0.85 9.54 12.09
CA GLN A 163 -1.20 8.39 11.26
C GLN A 163 -0.44 7.12 11.63
N TYR A 164 0.83 7.22 12.00
CA TYR A 164 1.60 6.07 12.49
C TYR A 164 0.95 5.47 13.74
N LYS A 165 0.56 6.32 14.71
CA LYS A 165 -0.11 5.87 15.93
C LYS A 165 -1.47 5.27 15.64
N GLU A 166 -2.23 5.84 14.70
CA GLU A 166 -3.49 5.25 14.23
C GLU A 166 -3.29 3.89 13.55
N GLN A 167 -2.24 3.73 12.74
CA GLN A 167 -1.96 2.47 12.06
C GLN A 167 -1.53 1.39 13.06
N PHE A 168 -0.76 1.77 14.08
CA PHE A 168 -0.20 0.86 15.08
C PHE A 168 -0.49 1.35 16.50
N PRO A 169 -1.75 1.30 16.96
CA PRO A 169 -2.14 1.83 18.28
C PRO A 169 -1.39 1.11 19.42
N ASN A 170 -1.13 -0.19 19.24
CA ASN A 170 -0.41 -1.03 20.18
C ASN A 170 1.07 -1.24 19.82
N GLY A 171 1.61 -0.38 18.94
CA GLY A 171 2.95 -0.53 18.36
C GLY A 171 3.03 -1.61 17.28
N VAL A 172 4.20 -1.69 16.63
CA VAL A 172 4.46 -2.68 15.58
C VAL A 172 4.76 -4.01 16.25
N LYS A 173 3.77 -4.92 16.24
CA LYS A 173 3.89 -6.28 16.76
C LYS A 173 3.79 -7.28 15.60
N ASN A 174 4.57 -8.35 15.69
CA ASN A 174 4.38 -9.51 14.82
C ASN A 174 3.34 -10.42 15.47
N ALA A 175 2.15 -10.51 14.88
CA ALA A 175 1.11 -11.43 15.33
C ALA A 175 1.58 -12.88 15.16
N ARG A 176 1.20 -13.78 16.07
CA ARG A 176 1.42 -15.22 15.85
C ARG A 176 0.54 -15.69 14.69
N CYS A 177 0.91 -16.80 14.05
CA CYS A 177 0.01 -17.45 13.09
C CYS A 177 -1.00 -18.26 13.87
N ASP A 178 -2.28 -17.93 13.75
CA ASP A 178 -3.37 -18.61 14.47
C ASP A 178 -3.92 -19.83 13.69
N PHE A 179 -3.51 -20.01 12.43
CA PHE A 179 -3.89 -21.18 11.65
C PHE A 179 -3.21 -22.45 12.17
N ASN A 180 -4.01 -23.48 12.46
CA ASN A 180 -3.51 -24.79 12.84
C ASN A 180 -3.17 -25.63 11.61
N PHE A 181 -1.89 -25.74 11.27
CA PHE A 181 -1.42 -26.56 10.15
C PHE A 181 -1.52 -28.08 10.38
N ARG A 182 -1.75 -28.55 11.61
CA ARG A 182 -1.68 -29.99 11.92
C ARG A 182 -2.61 -30.86 11.05
N PRO A 183 -3.91 -30.53 10.87
CA PRO A 183 -4.79 -31.35 10.03
C PRO A 183 -4.28 -31.47 8.60
N LEU A 184 -3.85 -30.35 8.00
CA LEU A 184 -3.30 -30.32 6.65
C LEU A 184 -2.02 -31.14 6.52
N ILE A 185 -1.09 -31.02 7.47
CA ILE A 185 0.15 -31.79 7.50
C ILE A 185 -0.16 -33.29 7.59
N THR A 186 -1.10 -33.68 8.47
CA THR A 186 -1.47 -35.08 8.68
C THR A 186 -2.03 -35.71 7.40
N VAL A 187 -2.94 -35.01 6.69
CA VAL A 187 -3.50 -35.58 5.46
C VAL A 187 -2.46 -35.64 4.34
N ILE A 188 -1.61 -34.62 4.18
CA ILE A 188 -0.53 -34.63 3.17
C ILE A 188 0.43 -35.79 3.44
N LYS A 189 0.86 -35.96 4.70
CA LYS A 189 1.79 -37.03 5.08
C LYS A 189 1.25 -38.43 4.77
N ASN A 190 -0.05 -38.63 4.93
CA ASN A 190 -0.70 -39.93 4.72
C ASN A 190 -1.26 -40.09 3.31
N ASP A 191 -1.09 -39.09 2.43
CA ASP A 191 -1.62 -39.15 1.07
C ASP A 191 -0.75 -40.04 0.17
N ILE A 192 -1.42 -40.93 -0.56
CA ILE A 192 -0.83 -41.77 -1.59
C ILE A 192 -1.18 -41.14 -2.93
N PHE A 193 -0.19 -40.49 -3.55
CA PHE A 193 -0.38 -39.77 -4.80
C PHE A 193 -0.49 -40.76 -5.96
N ALA A 194 -1.59 -40.66 -6.70
CA ALA A 194 -1.76 -41.34 -7.98
C ALA A 194 -1.55 -40.32 -9.10
N ASN A 195 -0.65 -40.60 -10.04
CA ASN A 195 -0.31 -39.69 -11.15
C ASN A 195 0.06 -38.26 -10.68
N HIS A 196 0.81 -38.15 -9.58
CA HIS A 196 1.22 -36.87 -8.98
C HIS A 196 0.05 -35.98 -8.51
N GLN A 197 -1.15 -36.53 -8.33
CA GLN A 197 -2.32 -35.81 -7.83
C GLN A 197 -2.63 -36.21 -6.38
N PRO A 198 -2.95 -35.24 -5.51
CA PRO A 198 -3.43 -35.53 -4.17
C PRO A 198 -4.80 -36.20 -4.21
N ASN A 199 -5.12 -36.97 -3.18
CA ASN A 199 -6.45 -37.54 -3.01
C ASN A 199 -7.49 -36.47 -2.57
N GLU A 200 -8.77 -36.85 -2.57
CA GLU A 200 -9.88 -35.94 -2.22
C GLU A 200 -9.84 -35.43 -0.78
N THR A 201 -9.31 -36.22 0.17
CA THR A 201 -9.15 -35.80 1.57
C THR A 201 -8.13 -34.66 1.67
N THR A 202 -6.99 -34.80 1.00
CA THR A 202 -5.96 -33.76 0.95
C THR A 202 -6.44 -32.52 0.22
N LYS A 203 -7.14 -32.67 -0.90
CA LYS A 203 -7.76 -31.53 -1.62
C LYS A 203 -8.72 -30.75 -0.73
N LYS A 204 -9.57 -31.43 0.06
CA LYS A 204 -10.51 -30.77 0.99
C LYS A 204 -9.81 -29.98 2.08
N GLU A 205 -8.74 -30.51 2.69
CA GLU A 205 -7.98 -29.76 3.70
C GLU A 205 -7.16 -28.61 3.08
N LEU A 206 -6.62 -28.79 1.88
CA LEU A 206 -6.00 -27.69 1.13
C LEU A 206 -7.00 -26.58 0.86
N GLN A 207 -8.23 -26.91 0.47
CA GLN A 207 -9.29 -25.92 0.26
C GLN A 207 -9.60 -25.16 1.56
N LYS A 208 -9.75 -25.84 2.70
CA LYS A 208 -9.95 -25.18 4.01
C LYS A 208 -8.82 -24.21 4.35
N PHE A 209 -7.58 -24.61 4.08
CA PHE A 209 -6.42 -23.74 4.25
C PHE A 209 -6.49 -22.51 3.34
N GLN A 210 -6.79 -22.70 2.05
CA GLN A 210 -6.92 -21.60 1.10
C GLN A 210 -8.06 -20.65 1.47
N ASP A 211 -9.22 -21.19 1.86
CA ASP A 211 -10.39 -20.41 2.31
C ASP A 211 -10.10 -19.59 3.57
N TYR A 212 -9.28 -20.11 4.48
CA TYR A 212 -8.87 -19.38 5.68
C TYR A 212 -8.05 -18.14 5.35
N PHE A 213 -7.14 -18.24 4.37
CA PHE A 213 -6.22 -17.16 4.02
C PHE A 213 -6.74 -16.25 2.87
N THR A 214 -7.74 -16.70 2.11
CA THR A 214 -8.36 -15.91 1.04
C THR A 214 -9.01 -14.65 1.62
N PRO A 215 -8.63 -13.43 1.16
CA PRO A 215 -9.32 -12.21 1.57
C PRO A 215 -10.81 -12.26 1.18
N LYS A 216 -11.70 -12.00 2.15
CA LYS A 216 -13.13 -11.96 1.89
C LYS A 216 -13.56 -10.54 1.54
N ALA A 217 -14.64 -10.40 0.77
CA ALA A 217 -15.16 -9.07 0.40
C ALA A 217 -15.53 -8.20 1.61
N THR A 218 -15.90 -8.83 2.73
CA THR A 218 -16.22 -8.18 4.01
C THR A 218 -14.99 -7.73 4.79
N ASP A 219 -13.80 -8.23 4.46
CA ASP A 219 -12.58 -7.95 5.19
C ASP A 219 -11.99 -6.62 4.72
N VAL A 220 -12.11 -5.59 5.56
CA VAL A 220 -11.54 -4.26 5.30
C VAL A 220 -10.45 -3.97 6.31
N ILE A 221 -9.20 -3.96 5.86
CA ILE A 221 -8.04 -3.65 6.68
C ILE A 221 -7.96 -2.13 6.88
N LYS A 222 -8.02 -1.70 8.15
CA LYS A 222 -7.97 -0.27 8.55
C LYS A 222 -6.73 0.09 9.37
N THR A 223 -6.12 -0.90 10.02
CA THR A 223 -4.96 -0.74 10.92
C THR A 223 -4.09 -2.00 10.87
N GLY A 224 -2.88 -1.93 11.43
CA GLY A 224 -1.97 -3.06 11.53
C GLY A 224 -1.23 -3.39 10.24
N LYS A 225 -0.68 -4.60 10.17
CA LYS A 225 0.02 -5.10 8.98
C LYS A 225 -1.00 -5.66 7.99
N HIS A 226 -0.73 -5.51 6.69
CA HIS A 226 -1.60 -6.06 5.64
C HIS A 226 -1.52 -7.59 5.56
N PHE A 227 -0.40 -8.16 5.98
CA PHE A 227 -0.17 -9.60 6.01
C PHE A 227 0.58 -10.03 7.27
N ASN A 228 0.26 -11.21 7.78
CA ASN A 228 1.01 -11.82 8.86
C ASN A 228 2.12 -12.73 8.30
N MET A 229 3.33 -12.17 8.14
CA MET A 229 4.49 -12.92 7.62
C MET A 229 4.83 -14.18 8.44
N ASN A 230 4.43 -14.27 9.71
CA ASN A 230 4.65 -15.48 10.51
C ASN A 230 3.90 -16.70 9.97
N ALA A 231 2.80 -16.53 9.24
CA ALA A 231 2.12 -17.63 8.56
C ALA A 231 3.04 -18.28 7.52
N LEU A 232 3.68 -17.45 6.69
CA LEU A 232 4.60 -17.92 5.64
C LEU A 232 5.90 -18.47 6.24
N ILE A 233 6.46 -17.81 7.26
CA ILE A 233 7.64 -18.32 7.99
C ILE A 233 7.33 -19.72 8.56
N LYS A 234 6.14 -19.89 9.17
CA LYS A 234 5.72 -21.17 9.75
C LYS A 234 5.57 -22.25 8.69
N ALA A 235 4.99 -21.93 7.53
CA ALA A 235 4.90 -22.87 6.41
C ALA A 235 6.30 -23.32 5.94
N PHE A 236 7.26 -22.41 5.80
CA PHE A 236 8.64 -22.79 5.47
C PHE A 236 9.30 -23.66 6.54
N GLU A 237 9.07 -23.39 7.83
CA GLU A 237 9.58 -24.24 8.92
C GLU A 237 9.02 -25.66 8.84
N ILE A 238 7.71 -25.80 8.61
CA ILE A 238 7.05 -27.10 8.44
C ILE A 238 7.65 -27.83 7.25
N TYR A 239 7.81 -27.15 6.11
CA TYR A 239 8.42 -27.74 4.92
C TYR A 239 9.83 -28.23 5.20
N ASN A 240 10.70 -27.40 5.78
CA ASN A 240 12.08 -27.77 6.10
C ASN A 240 12.18 -28.95 7.09
N GLN A 241 11.24 -29.05 8.04
CA GLN A 241 11.19 -30.17 8.99
C GLN A 241 10.78 -31.50 8.34
N ASN A 242 10.13 -31.42 7.17
CA ASN A 242 9.63 -32.58 6.42
C ASN A 242 10.25 -32.63 5.02
N TYR A 243 11.46 -32.09 4.82
CA TYR A 243 12.17 -32.11 3.54
C TYR A 243 13.65 -32.47 3.76
N GLY A 244 14.19 -33.40 2.96
CA GLY A 244 15.60 -33.83 3.02
C GLY A 244 15.83 -35.29 3.42
N SER A 245 17.10 -35.66 3.65
CA SER A 245 17.52 -37.02 4.06
C SER A 245 17.01 -37.33 5.47
N GLY A 246 16.08 -38.28 5.58
CA GLY A 246 15.32 -38.57 6.81
C GLY A 246 13.92 -37.95 6.84
N SER A 247 13.48 -37.33 5.74
CA SER A 247 12.13 -36.82 5.56
C SER A 247 11.09 -37.94 5.57
N TRP A 248 9.92 -37.64 6.14
CA TRP A 248 8.72 -38.47 6.04
C TRP A 248 7.89 -38.17 4.80
N TRP A 249 8.22 -37.10 4.06
CA TRP A 249 7.52 -36.73 2.83
C TRP A 249 8.18 -37.28 1.58
N SER A 250 7.33 -37.82 0.70
CA SER A 250 7.71 -38.08 -0.68
C SER A 250 7.98 -36.78 -1.44
N GLU A 251 8.56 -36.91 -2.64
CA GLU A 251 8.76 -35.78 -3.55
C GLU A 251 7.42 -35.10 -3.90
N ASP A 252 6.37 -35.89 -4.13
CA ASP A 252 5.03 -35.38 -4.45
C ASP A 252 4.41 -34.61 -3.29
N GLN A 253 4.53 -35.13 -2.06
CA GLN A 253 4.05 -34.46 -0.84
C GLN A 253 4.77 -33.13 -0.62
N SER A 254 6.09 -33.12 -0.79
CA SER A 254 6.92 -31.92 -0.68
C SER A 254 6.56 -30.91 -1.77
N SER A 255 6.46 -31.36 -3.03
CA SER A 255 6.06 -30.53 -4.17
C SER A 255 4.68 -29.91 -3.96
N LEU A 256 3.70 -30.69 -3.50
CA LEU A 256 2.36 -30.20 -3.21
C LEU A 256 2.38 -29.11 -2.14
N PHE A 257 3.07 -29.34 -1.01
CA PHE A 257 3.15 -28.36 0.07
C PHE A 257 3.85 -27.07 -0.38
N TRP A 258 4.93 -27.19 -1.16
CA TRP A 258 5.63 -26.04 -1.72
C TRP A 258 4.72 -25.21 -2.62
N ARG A 259 4.05 -25.85 -3.59
CA ARG A 259 3.21 -25.16 -4.56
C ARG A 259 1.95 -24.60 -3.93
N GLN A 260 1.19 -25.40 -3.19
CA GLN A 260 -0.17 -25.06 -2.78
C GLN A 260 -0.29 -24.50 -1.35
N VAL A 261 0.75 -24.59 -0.53
CA VAL A 261 0.77 -23.98 0.82
C VAL A 261 1.70 -22.77 0.83
N ILE A 262 2.99 -22.97 0.55
CA ILE A 262 3.98 -21.89 0.54
C ILE A 262 3.69 -20.90 -0.60
N GLY A 263 3.55 -21.42 -1.83
CA GLY A 263 3.23 -20.60 -3.00
C GLY A 263 1.93 -19.82 -2.81
N TYR A 264 0.94 -20.42 -2.16
CA TYR A 264 -0.34 -19.75 -1.90
C TYR A 264 -0.19 -18.57 -0.94
N LEU A 265 0.52 -18.76 0.18
CA LEU A 265 0.81 -17.66 1.13
C LEU A 265 1.68 -16.57 0.50
N GLN A 266 2.59 -16.94 -0.39
CA GLN A 266 3.38 -15.99 -1.17
C GLN A 266 2.48 -15.05 -1.99
N ARG A 267 1.36 -15.51 -2.57
CA ARG A 267 0.41 -14.63 -3.28
C ARG A 267 -0.17 -13.51 -2.42
N LEU A 268 -0.14 -13.70 -1.11
CA LEU A 268 -0.77 -12.83 -0.12
C LEU A 268 0.22 -11.86 0.54
N VAL A 269 1.51 -11.91 0.23
CA VAL A 269 2.45 -10.95 0.81
C VAL A 269 2.24 -9.54 0.21
N PRO A 270 2.57 -8.46 0.92
CA PRO A 270 2.54 -7.11 0.33
C PRO A 270 3.51 -7.00 -0.85
N ALA A 271 3.22 -6.11 -1.80
CA ALA A 271 3.97 -5.96 -3.05
C ALA A 271 5.50 -5.84 -2.84
N CYS A 272 5.95 -5.11 -1.83
CA CYS A 272 7.39 -4.95 -1.55
C CYS A 272 8.08 -6.26 -1.13
N TYR A 273 7.36 -7.20 -0.51
CA TYR A 273 7.88 -8.53 -0.21
C TYR A 273 7.87 -9.42 -1.45
N ALA A 274 6.84 -9.33 -2.29
CA ALA A 274 6.80 -10.05 -3.57
C ALA A 274 7.96 -9.61 -4.48
N GLN A 275 8.24 -8.30 -4.56
CA GLN A 275 9.41 -7.74 -5.25
C GLN A 275 10.72 -8.30 -4.67
N ALA A 276 10.83 -8.41 -3.34
CA ALA A 276 12.01 -8.99 -2.70
C ALA A 276 12.16 -10.50 -2.98
N PHE A 277 11.06 -11.24 -3.11
CA PHE A 277 11.10 -12.62 -3.59
C PHE A 277 11.59 -12.70 -5.03
N CYS A 278 11.12 -11.81 -5.90
CA CYS A 278 11.50 -11.77 -7.32
C CYS A 278 12.98 -11.46 -7.53
N GLN A 279 13.50 -10.47 -6.80
CA GLN A 279 14.94 -10.14 -6.80
C GLN A 279 15.80 -11.23 -6.15
N GLY A 280 15.20 -12.15 -5.39
CA GLY A 280 15.88 -13.06 -4.49
C GLY A 280 16.10 -12.44 -3.12
N LEU A 281 15.55 -13.10 -2.10
CA LEU A 281 15.69 -12.69 -0.70
C LEU A 281 17.16 -12.63 -0.25
N TYR A 282 18.03 -13.49 -0.77
CA TYR A 282 19.46 -13.45 -0.46
C TYR A 282 20.09 -12.10 -0.83
N ASN A 283 19.80 -11.61 -2.04
CA ASN A 283 20.30 -10.33 -2.55
C ASN A 283 19.81 -9.15 -1.70
N VAL A 284 18.56 -9.19 -1.26
CA VAL A 284 17.97 -8.13 -0.43
C VAL A 284 18.49 -8.18 1.01
N VAL A 285 18.63 -9.37 1.59
CA VAL A 285 18.91 -9.55 3.02
C VAL A 285 20.40 -9.62 3.33
N GLU A 286 21.14 -10.47 2.62
CA GLU A 286 22.57 -10.72 2.89
C GLU A 286 23.44 -9.72 2.14
N GLU A 287 23.19 -9.52 0.84
CA GLU A 287 23.96 -8.56 0.03
C GLU A 287 23.50 -7.11 0.21
N LYS A 288 22.35 -6.89 0.87
CA LYS A 288 21.76 -5.57 1.14
C LYS A 288 21.57 -4.72 -0.13
N LYS A 289 21.33 -5.37 -1.26
CA LYS A 289 21.02 -4.66 -2.52
C LYS A 289 19.72 -3.86 -2.36
N PRO A 290 19.63 -2.64 -2.92
CA PRO A 290 18.38 -1.89 -2.95
C PRO A 290 17.26 -2.71 -3.58
N LEU A 291 16.03 -2.55 -3.07
CA LEU A 291 14.88 -3.29 -3.58
C LEU A 291 14.52 -2.83 -5.00
N VAL A 292 14.56 -3.76 -5.94
CA VAL A 292 14.12 -3.55 -7.31
C VAL A 292 12.60 -3.64 -7.38
N ARG A 293 11.94 -2.67 -8.00
CA ARG A 293 10.48 -2.57 -8.10
C ARG A 293 9.93 -3.33 -9.31
N ASP A 294 10.28 -4.60 -9.42
CA ASP A 294 9.85 -5.50 -10.50
C ASP A 294 9.28 -6.81 -9.92
N PHE A 295 8.43 -7.48 -10.70
CA PHE A 295 7.78 -8.76 -10.38
C PHE A 295 8.26 -9.90 -11.27
N LYS A 296 9.27 -9.67 -12.11
CA LYS A 296 9.90 -10.72 -12.93
C LYS A 296 10.77 -11.63 -12.10
N LEU A 297 10.61 -12.93 -12.32
CA LEU A 297 11.46 -13.98 -11.78
C LEU A 297 12.59 -14.28 -12.78
N ASP A 298 13.69 -14.85 -12.30
CA ASP A 298 14.89 -15.12 -13.12
C ASP A 298 14.62 -16.10 -14.27
N ASN A 299 13.63 -16.96 -14.11
CA ASN A 299 13.20 -17.93 -15.13
C ASN A 299 12.23 -17.33 -16.17
N GLY A 300 12.00 -16.01 -16.15
CA GLY A 300 11.08 -15.31 -17.04
C GLY A 300 9.61 -15.34 -16.62
N ALA A 301 9.24 -16.13 -15.59
CA ALA A 301 7.90 -16.09 -15.03
C ALA A 301 7.65 -14.75 -14.29
N VAL A 302 6.38 -14.43 -14.03
CA VAL A 302 6.03 -13.19 -13.34
C VAL A 302 5.20 -13.50 -12.10
N TYR A 303 5.51 -12.82 -10.99
CA TYR A 303 4.79 -12.97 -9.72
C TYR A 303 3.39 -12.35 -9.78
N TYR A 304 3.28 -11.20 -10.46
CA TYR A 304 2.04 -10.45 -10.67
C TYR A 304 1.92 -9.91 -12.10
N PRO A 305 0.70 -9.74 -12.62
CA PRO A 305 -0.58 -10.01 -11.96
C PRO A 305 -0.92 -11.52 -11.97
N LEU A 306 -1.63 -11.98 -10.93
CA LEU A 306 -1.86 -13.41 -10.65
C LEU A 306 -2.66 -14.15 -11.74
N ASP A 307 -3.31 -13.41 -12.62
CA ASP A 307 -4.26 -13.86 -13.64
C ASP A 307 -3.74 -13.70 -15.08
N ARG A 308 -2.57 -13.08 -15.28
CA ARG A 308 -2.07 -12.77 -16.62
C ARG A 308 -1.58 -14.00 -17.39
N ASP A 309 -1.15 -15.04 -16.68
CA ASP A 309 -0.71 -16.30 -17.26
C ASP A 309 -1.45 -17.47 -16.61
N HIS A 310 -2.54 -17.89 -17.24
CA HIS A 310 -3.32 -19.05 -16.79
C HIS A 310 -2.55 -20.38 -16.88
N THR A 311 -1.38 -20.40 -17.53
CA THR A 311 -0.56 -21.60 -17.72
C THR A 311 0.50 -21.79 -16.62
N SER A 312 0.74 -20.78 -15.79
CA SER A 312 1.69 -20.86 -14.67
C SER A 312 1.26 -19.96 -13.51
N LEU A 313 0.57 -20.56 -12.54
CA LEU A 313 -0.07 -19.86 -11.44
C LEU A 313 0.70 -20.07 -10.12
N LEU A 314 1.23 -18.98 -9.56
CA LEU A 314 1.81 -18.97 -8.21
C LEU A 314 0.77 -19.49 -7.20
N GLY A 315 1.17 -20.42 -6.35
CA GLY A 315 0.26 -21.02 -5.36
C GLY A 315 -0.59 -22.18 -5.88
N LYS A 316 -0.39 -22.58 -7.14
CA LYS A 316 -1.02 -23.76 -7.76
C LYS A 316 0.04 -24.61 -8.47
N ASP A 317 0.80 -23.98 -9.36
CA ASP A 317 1.78 -24.64 -10.24
C ASP A 317 3.22 -24.46 -9.75
N PHE A 318 3.51 -23.38 -9.01
CA PHE A 318 4.83 -23.12 -8.45
C PHE A 318 4.78 -22.33 -7.14
N GLY A 319 5.91 -22.32 -6.43
CA GLY A 319 6.26 -21.39 -5.36
C GLY A 319 7.62 -20.75 -5.64
N VAL A 320 7.87 -19.56 -5.08
CA VAL A 320 9.10 -18.78 -5.35
C VAL A 320 10.21 -19.13 -4.35
N TYR A 321 11.41 -19.34 -4.88
CA TYR A 321 12.61 -19.69 -4.12
C TYR A 321 13.42 -18.45 -3.67
N SER A 322 14.38 -18.64 -2.76
CA SER A 322 15.12 -17.53 -2.13
C SER A 322 16.04 -16.76 -3.07
N PHE A 323 16.32 -17.29 -4.26
CA PHE A 323 17.20 -16.67 -5.25
C PHE A 323 16.45 -16.00 -6.41
N GLY A 324 15.12 -15.83 -6.33
CA GLY A 324 14.38 -15.16 -7.42
C GLY A 324 13.87 -16.11 -8.50
N CYS A 325 14.17 -17.41 -8.40
CA CYS A 325 13.66 -18.42 -9.32
C CYS A 325 12.28 -18.94 -8.87
N GLY A 326 11.31 -18.95 -9.78
CA GLY A 326 10.11 -19.77 -9.63
C GLY A 326 10.46 -21.24 -9.89
N ARG A 327 10.19 -22.13 -8.94
CA ARG A 327 10.45 -23.56 -9.13
C ARG A 327 9.16 -24.31 -9.47
N ARG A 328 9.15 -24.92 -10.66
CA ARG A 328 8.08 -25.80 -11.15
C ARG A 328 8.28 -27.22 -10.58
N GLU A 329 7.39 -28.14 -10.93
CA GLU A 329 7.38 -29.54 -10.46
C GLU A 329 8.79 -30.14 -10.35
N ARG A 330 9.02 -30.88 -9.24
CA ARG A 330 10.22 -31.70 -8.94
C ARG A 330 11.51 -30.97 -8.55
N GLU A 331 11.55 -29.64 -8.61
CA GLU A 331 12.70 -28.88 -8.09
C GLU A 331 12.42 -28.37 -6.67
N CYS A 332 12.59 -29.21 -5.66
CA CYS A 332 12.41 -28.77 -4.27
C CYS A 332 13.62 -27.94 -3.77
N GLY A 333 13.36 -26.77 -3.19
CA GLY A 333 14.38 -25.82 -2.74
C GLY A 333 14.80 -26.03 -1.28
N GLN A 334 16.09 -25.94 -0.96
CA GLN A 334 16.58 -26.01 0.42
C GLN A 334 16.27 -24.72 1.21
N GLY A 335 16.18 -24.83 2.54
CA GLY A 335 15.52 -23.91 3.48
C GLY A 335 15.97 -22.45 3.63
N GLY A 336 16.62 -21.83 2.64
CA GLY A 336 17.10 -20.44 2.69
C GLY A 336 16.00 -19.39 2.91
N CYS A 337 14.79 -19.60 2.36
CA CYS A 337 13.68 -18.63 2.47
C CYS A 337 13.27 -18.33 3.91
N SER A 338 13.17 -19.35 4.78
CA SER A 338 12.75 -19.15 6.18
C SER A 338 13.73 -18.25 6.92
N ASN A 339 15.03 -18.53 6.79
CA ASN A 339 16.09 -17.76 7.45
C ASN A 339 16.14 -16.32 6.93
N ALA A 340 16.02 -16.14 5.62
CA ALA A 340 16.01 -14.80 5.03
C ALA A 340 14.79 -13.98 5.50
N LEU A 341 13.59 -14.57 5.55
CA LEU A 341 12.41 -13.89 6.09
C LEU A 341 12.52 -13.58 7.59
N LYS A 342 13.11 -14.48 8.37
CA LYS A 342 13.39 -14.27 9.80
C LYS A 342 14.38 -13.13 10.04
N LYS A 343 15.21 -12.77 9.07
CA LYS A 343 16.06 -11.57 9.10
C LYS A 343 15.33 -10.33 8.57
N LEU A 344 14.65 -10.46 7.43
CA LEU A 344 13.97 -9.35 6.75
C LEU A 344 12.83 -8.74 7.56
N CYS A 345 11.95 -9.57 8.14
CA CYS A 345 10.77 -9.08 8.85
C CYS A 345 11.16 -8.26 10.10
N PRO A 346 12.08 -8.73 10.98
CA PRO A 346 12.57 -7.91 12.08
C PRO A 346 13.31 -6.65 11.63
N ALA A 347 14.08 -6.70 10.54
CA ALA A 347 14.77 -5.54 9.98
C ALA A 347 13.77 -4.46 9.55
N LYS A 348 12.73 -4.81 8.78
CA LYS A 348 11.65 -3.89 8.41
C LYS A 348 10.90 -3.34 9.62
N ALA A 349 10.57 -4.17 10.60
CA ALA A 349 9.95 -3.71 11.84
C ALA A 349 10.86 -2.78 12.68
N ALA A 350 12.18 -2.99 12.64
CA ALA A 350 13.15 -2.09 13.25
C ALA A 350 13.18 -0.74 12.52
N GLU A 351 13.16 -0.73 11.19
CA GLU A 351 13.09 0.51 10.41
C GLU A 351 11.81 1.29 10.72
N LEU A 352 10.63 0.64 10.75
CA LEU A 352 9.38 1.31 11.15
C LEU A 352 9.47 1.98 12.53
N ARG A 353 10.15 1.34 13.50
CA ARG A 353 10.41 1.95 14.81
C ARG A 353 11.34 3.14 14.71
N LYS A 354 12.38 3.10 13.87
CA LYS A 354 13.26 4.25 13.61
C LYS A 354 12.50 5.41 12.96
N PHE A 355 11.61 5.15 12.00
CA PHE A 355 10.70 6.14 11.42
C PHE A 355 9.91 6.86 12.52
N LYS A 356 9.26 6.11 13.42
CA LYS A 356 8.55 6.68 14.56
C LYS A 356 9.45 7.57 15.41
N THR A 357 10.66 7.13 15.73
CA THR A 357 11.61 7.90 16.54
C THR A 357 11.99 9.22 15.87
N ARG A 358 12.28 9.21 14.56
CA ARG A 358 12.57 10.45 13.80
C ARG A 358 11.40 11.44 13.87
N LEU A 359 10.19 10.95 13.61
CA LEU A 359 8.98 11.77 13.69
C LEU A 359 8.74 12.38 15.09
N ILE A 360 9.16 11.71 16.17
CA ILE A 360 9.07 12.23 17.54
C ILE A 360 10.14 13.29 17.82
N LEU A 361 11.39 13.04 17.43
CA LEU A 361 12.50 13.96 17.69
C LEU A 361 12.26 15.32 17.02
N ASP A 362 11.78 15.30 15.79
CA ASP A 362 11.49 16.52 15.04
C ASP A 362 10.26 17.28 15.57
N HIS A 363 9.30 16.56 16.16
CA HIS A 363 8.18 17.22 16.83
C HIS A 363 8.64 17.99 18.09
N ARG A 364 9.64 17.47 18.81
CA ARG A 364 10.17 18.10 20.01
C ARG A 364 11.06 19.31 19.70
N SER A 365 11.83 19.28 18.62
CA SER A 365 12.68 20.41 18.21
C SER A 365 11.85 21.62 17.77
N GLN A 366 10.71 21.41 17.09
CA GLN A 366 9.77 22.48 16.73
C GLN A 366 9.06 23.09 17.94
N GLY A 367 8.82 22.31 19.02
CA GLY A 367 8.25 22.82 20.27
C GLY A 367 9.23 23.64 21.14
N CYS A 368 10.54 23.46 20.95
CA CYS A 368 11.56 24.11 21.77
C CYS A 368 11.95 25.51 21.25
N GLN A 369 11.60 25.86 20.00
CA GLN A 369 11.86 27.20 19.45
C GLN A 369 10.88 28.30 19.94
N ILE A 370 9.86 27.96 20.74
CA ILE A 370 8.87 28.94 21.24
C ILE A 370 9.23 29.50 22.64
N VAL A 371 10.27 29.02 23.32
CA VAL A 371 10.61 29.42 24.71
C VAL A 371 11.88 30.30 24.81
N ARG A 372 12.23 31.03 23.77
CA ARG A 372 13.37 31.98 23.81
C ARG A 372 13.06 33.33 23.18
N TYR A 373 11.91 33.92 23.49
CA TYR A 373 11.69 35.36 23.43
C TYR A 373 10.60 35.71 24.45
N VAL A 374 11.00 35.93 25.70
CA VAL A 374 10.27 36.74 26.68
C VAL A 374 11.22 37.81 27.15
#